data_AF-A0AB72XAC4-F1
#
_entry.id   AF-A0AB72XAC4-F1
#
_cell.length_a   1.000
_cell.length_b   1.000
_cell.length_c   1.000
_cell.angle_alpha   90.00
_cell.angle_beta   90.00
_cell.angle_gamma   90.00
#
_symmetry.space_group_name_H-M   'P 1'
#
loop_
_entity.id
_entity.type
_entity.pdbx_description
1 polymer ?
#
loop_
_entity_poly.entity_id
_entity_poly.type
_entity_poly.pdbx_seq_one_letter_code
_entity_poly.pdbx_strand_id
1 'polypeptide(L)'
;MTRLATLLTTIAATLGMAACSTPGPEQPGNAGVSKMTEPTTQAATCQAAAIPDNALIGKSEQDATALLNGCLWRISERDGKALPGTMDYREERRNLGIQGGKVIWVRRG
;
A
#
# COMPACT_ATOMS: atom_id res chain seq x y z
N MET A 1 -34.72 3.08 34.61
CA MET A 1 -34.68 4.43 34.03
C MET A 1 -33.71 5.27 34.84
N THR A 2 -32.55 5.59 34.29
CA THR A 2 -31.57 6.48 34.93
C THR A 2 -30.91 7.29 33.83
N ARG A 3 -31.27 8.58 33.80
CA ARG A 3 -30.73 9.61 32.91
C ARG A 3 -29.44 10.15 33.50
N LEU A 4 -28.38 10.26 32.70
CA LEU A 4 -27.22 11.15 32.92
C LEU A 4 -26.33 11.03 31.67
N ALA A 5 -25.67 12.03 31.12
CA ALA A 5 -25.78 13.48 31.16
C ALA A 5 -24.92 13.89 29.95
N THR A 6 -25.51 14.62 29.01
CA THR A 6 -24.84 15.13 27.81
C THR A 6 -23.79 16.16 28.24
N LEU A 7 -22.53 15.93 27.91
CA LEU A 7 -21.46 16.92 28.07
C LEU A 7 -20.89 17.23 26.68
N LEU A 8 -21.32 18.38 26.15
CA LEU A 8 -20.71 19.04 25.02
C LEU A 8 -19.35 19.61 25.45
N THR A 9 -18.30 19.33 24.71
CA THR A 9 -17.06 20.11 24.73
C THR A 9 -16.71 20.55 23.31
N THR A 10 -16.77 21.86 23.13
CA THR A 10 -16.50 22.64 21.92
C THR A 10 -15.00 22.83 21.66
N ILE A 11 -14.63 22.63 20.40
CA ILE A 11 -13.73 23.43 19.53
C ILE A 11 -12.31 23.74 20.04
N ALA A 12 -11.32 23.26 19.28
CA ALA A 12 -10.14 24.06 18.93
C ALA A 12 -9.69 23.70 17.50
N ALA A 13 -10.03 24.56 16.54
CA ALA A 13 -9.45 24.54 15.21
C ALA A 13 -8.13 25.32 15.26
N THR A 14 -7.00 24.64 15.13
CA THR A 14 -5.70 25.30 14.94
C THR A 14 -5.35 25.32 13.46
N LEU A 15 -5.52 26.50 12.86
CA LEU A 15 -4.87 26.86 11.61
C LEU A 15 -3.36 26.97 11.84
N GLY A 16 -2.58 26.25 11.06
CA GLY A 16 -1.13 26.39 10.98
C GLY A 16 -0.69 26.29 9.53
N MET A 17 -0.90 27.35 8.76
CA MET A 17 -0.20 27.56 7.48
C MET A 17 1.06 28.37 7.77
N ALA A 18 2.24 27.80 7.51
CA ALA A 18 3.50 28.53 7.55
C ALA A 18 4.33 28.22 6.29
N ALA A 19 4.44 29.26 5.46
CA ALA A 19 5.58 29.67 4.64
C ALA A 19 6.10 28.77 3.49
N CYS A 20 5.72 29.16 2.26
CA CYS A 20 6.61 29.22 1.09
C CYS A 20 7.75 30.26 1.38
N SER A 21 8.96 30.32 0.81
CA SER A 21 9.57 29.79 -0.41
C SER A 21 11.10 29.95 -0.25
N THR A 22 11.90 29.06 -0.84
CA THR A 22 13.29 29.41 -1.22
C THR A 22 13.56 28.84 -2.61
N PRO A 23 13.75 29.67 -3.66
CA PRO A 23 14.34 29.23 -4.90
C PRO A 23 15.83 29.01 -4.65
N GLY A 24 16.28 27.75 -4.64
CA GLY A 24 17.69 27.42 -4.72
C GLY A 24 18.24 27.78 -6.10
N PRO A 25 19.49 28.25 -6.20
CA PRO A 25 20.04 28.82 -7.42
C PRO A 25 20.11 27.80 -8.55
N GLU A 26 19.79 28.30 -9.75
CA GLU A 26 19.97 27.64 -11.03
C GLU A 26 21.43 27.22 -11.21
N GLN A 27 21.67 25.93 -11.44
CA GLN A 27 22.93 25.45 -11.96
C GLN A 27 22.73 25.00 -13.41
N PRO A 28 23.40 25.63 -14.39
CA PRO A 28 23.35 25.19 -15.77
C PRO A 28 24.33 24.04 -16.00
N GLY A 29 23.92 23.07 -16.80
CA GLY A 29 24.86 22.17 -17.48
C GLY A 29 24.76 20.69 -17.09
N ASN A 30 23.93 19.94 -17.80
CA ASN A 30 24.41 19.16 -18.94
C ASN A 30 23.24 18.39 -19.54
N ALA A 31 22.98 18.65 -20.82
CA ALA A 31 22.18 17.78 -21.67
C ALA A 31 22.94 16.46 -21.86
N GLY A 32 22.85 15.58 -20.87
CA GLY A 32 23.11 14.16 -21.04
C GLY A 32 21.76 13.50 -21.24
N VAL A 33 21.47 13.04 -22.46
CA VAL A 33 20.45 12.03 -22.71
C VAL A 33 20.83 10.82 -21.87
N SER A 34 20.35 10.78 -20.63
CA SER A 34 20.36 9.56 -19.85
C SER A 34 19.30 8.70 -20.50
N LYS A 35 19.76 7.77 -21.35
CA LYS A 35 18.93 6.66 -21.81
C LYS A 35 18.20 6.16 -20.57
N MET A 36 16.88 6.35 -20.55
CA MET A 36 16.03 5.66 -19.61
C MET A 36 16.25 4.20 -19.95
N THR A 37 17.16 3.55 -19.23
CA THR A 37 17.19 2.10 -19.14
C THR A 37 15.81 1.78 -18.61
N GLU A 38 14.94 1.35 -19.53
CA GLU A 38 13.74 0.61 -19.22
C GLU A 38 14.15 -0.33 -18.08
N PRO A 39 13.53 -0.24 -16.90
CA PRO A 39 13.77 -1.27 -15.92
C PRO A 39 13.32 -2.54 -16.62
N THR A 40 14.28 -3.33 -17.10
CA THR A 40 14.05 -4.73 -17.38
C THR A 40 13.62 -5.25 -16.02
N THR A 41 12.31 -5.23 -15.79
CA THR A 41 11.65 -5.94 -14.72
C THR A 41 11.89 -7.38 -15.10
N GLN A 42 13.10 -7.85 -14.82
CA GLN A 42 13.37 -9.23 -14.54
C GLN A 42 12.56 -9.45 -13.28
N ALA A 43 11.26 -9.65 -13.47
CA ALA A 43 10.32 -10.04 -12.45
C ALA A 43 11.04 -11.18 -11.76
N ALA A 44 11.57 -10.93 -10.56
CA ALA A 44 12.22 -11.95 -9.78
C ALA A 44 11.16 -13.05 -9.74
N THR A 45 11.40 -14.14 -10.47
CA THR A 45 10.37 -15.11 -10.80
C THR A 45 10.11 -15.87 -9.53
N CYS A 46 9.29 -15.28 -8.67
CA CYS A 46 8.87 -15.93 -7.46
C CYS A 46 8.22 -17.24 -7.89
N GLN A 47 8.71 -18.39 -7.43
CA GLN A 47 8.07 -19.67 -7.76
C GLN A 47 6.59 -19.70 -7.34
N ALA A 48 6.22 -18.99 -6.26
CA ALA A 48 4.83 -18.80 -5.87
C ALA A 48 4.02 -17.83 -6.77
N ALA A 49 4.64 -17.21 -7.78
CA ALA A 49 3.91 -16.54 -8.85
C ALA A 49 3.05 -17.52 -9.67
N ALA A 50 3.42 -18.82 -9.69
CA ALA A 50 2.63 -19.88 -10.31
C ALA A 50 1.33 -20.21 -9.55
N ILE A 51 1.21 -19.82 -8.27
CA ILE A 51 -0.04 -19.98 -7.52
C ILE A 51 -1.08 -19.00 -8.08
N PRO A 52 -2.24 -19.47 -8.54
CA PRO A 52 -3.25 -18.56 -9.05
C PRO A 52 -3.84 -17.75 -7.90
N ASP A 53 -4.17 -16.48 -8.13
CA ASP A 53 -4.53 -15.53 -7.07
C ASP A 53 -5.77 -15.97 -6.26
N ASN A 54 -6.72 -16.61 -6.93
CA ASN A 54 -7.91 -17.20 -6.33
C ASN A 54 -7.62 -18.36 -5.37
N ALA A 55 -6.46 -19.03 -5.47
CA ALA A 55 -6.07 -20.08 -4.53
C ALA A 55 -5.76 -19.53 -3.12
N LEU A 56 -5.57 -18.22 -2.96
CA LEU A 56 -5.32 -17.61 -1.66
C LEU A 56 -6.63 -17.30 -0.90
N ILE A 57 -7.75 -17.17 -1.60
CA ILE A 57 -9.04 -16.80 -1.02
C ILE A 57 -9.49 -17.86 0.00
N GLY A 58 -9.99 -17.42 1.16
CA GLY A 58 -10.47 -18.26 2.25
C GLY A 58 -9.37 -18.83 3.16
N LYS A 59 -8.10 -18.77 2.73
CA LYS A 59 -6.94 -19.16 3.56
C LYS A 59 -6.76 -18.19 4.73
N SER A 60 -6.19 -18.69 5.81
CA SER A 60 -5.73 -17.82 6.89
C SER A 60 -4.62 -16.89 6.39
N GLU A 61 -4.44 -15.75 7.05
CA GLU A 61 -3.33 -14.84 6.77
C GLU A 61 -1.97 -15.55 6.86
N GLN A 62 -1.80 -16.46 7.82
CA GLN A 62 -0.58 -17.25 8.00
C GLN A 62 -0.33 -18.19 6.82
N ASP A 63 -1.34 -18.94 6.39
CA ASP A 63 -1.22 -19.87 5.26
C ASP A 63 -0.96 -19.12 3.95
N ALA A 64 -1.64 -17.98 3.74
CA ALA A 64 -1.42 -17.15 2.57
C ALA A 64 0.01 -16.58 2.55
N THR A 65 0.52 -16.13 3.70
CA THR A 65 1.90 -15.65 3.85
C THR A 65 2.92 -16.74 3.54
N ALA A 66 2.69 -17.97 4.01
CA ALA A 66 3.56 -19.10 3.72
C ALA A 66 3.59 -19.45 2.22
N LEU A 67 2.43 -19.43 1.56
CA LEU A 67 2.32 -19.65 0.12
C LEU A 67 2.97 -18.53 -0.70
N LEU A 68 3.06 -17.32 -0.16
CA LEU A 68 3.66 -16.16 -0.82
C LEU A 68 5.11 -15.91 -0.39
N ASN A 69 5.75 -16.86 0.29
CA ASN A 69 7.14 -16.72 0.70
C ASN A 69 8.04 -16.48 -0.54
N GLY A 70 8.86 -15.43 -0.49
CA GLY A 70 9.71 -15.02 -1.60
C GLY A 70 9.00 -14.26 -2.74
N CYS A 71 7.70 -14.05 -2.66
CA CYS A 71 6.95 -13.18 -3.58
C CYS A 71 6.82 -11.76 -3.02
N LEU A 72 6.58 -10.81 -3.92
CA LEU A 72 6.13 -9.48 -3.53
C LEU A 72 4.64 -9.48 -3.22
N TRP A 73 4.29 -9.12 -2.00
CA TRP A 73 2.90 -8.97 -1.59
C TRP A 73 2.76 -8.00 -0.41
N ARG A 74 1.52 -7.53 -0.16
CA ARG A 74 1.16 -6.73 1.02
C ARG A 74 -0.30 -6.95 1.41
N ILE A 75 -0.64 -6.62 2.65
CA ILE A 75 -2.04 -6.44 3.07
C ILE A 75 -2.45 -5.01 2.74
N SER A 76 -3.52 -4.84 1.97
CA SER A 76 -4.04 -3.53 1.59
C SER A 76 -5.32 -3.17 2.31
N GLU A 77 -5.99 -4.14 2.92
CA GLU A 77 -7.18 -3.92 3.72
C GLU A 77 -7.26 -4.94 4.85
N ARG A 78 -7.66 -4.48 6.04
CA ARG A 78 -7.95 -5.34 7.18
C ARG A 78 -9.33 -5.00 7.74
N ASP A 79 -10.22 -5.98 7.73
CA ASP A 79 -11.59 -5.91 8.25
C ASP A 79 -12.37 -4.69 7.68
N GLY A 80 -12.30 -4.49 6.37
CA GLY A 80 -12.95 -3.38 5.67
C GLY A 80 -12.25 -2.02 5.79
N LYS A 81 -11.07 -1.96 6.43
CA LYS A 81 -10.28 -0.74 6.57
C LYS A 81 -9.06 -0.80 5.67
N ALA A 82 -8.98 0.12 4.71
CA ALA A 82 -7.81 0.27 3.86
C ALA A 82 -6.57 0.64 4.69
N LEU A 83 -5.44 0.03 4.35
CA LEU A 83 -4.14 0.35 4.95
C LEU A 83 -3.38 1.35 4.07
N PRO A 84 -2.54 2.23 4.65
CA PRO A 84 -1.72 3.16 3.88
C PRO A 84 -0.83 2.42 2.87
N GLY A 85 -0.76 2.95 1.65
CA GLY A 85 0.07 2.41 0.58
C GLY A 85 0.53 3.51 -0.37
N THR A 86 1.59 3.22 -1.09
CA THR A 86 2.13 4.05 -2.18
C THR A 86 1.44 3.72 -3.50
N MET A 87 1.45 4.69 -4.43
CA MET A 87 0.81 4.61 -5.76
C MET A 87 1.70 3.96 -6.84
N ASP A 88 2.83 3.35 -6.46
CA ASP A 88 3.70 2.63 -7.38
C ASP A 88 2.99 1.37 -7.89
N TYR A 89 2.76 1.24 -9.19
CA TYR A 89 2.19 0.03 -9.74
C TYR A 89 3.29 -1.03 -9.93
N ARG A 90 3.07 -2.23 -9.41
CA ARG A 90 3.93 -3.41 -9.60
C ARG A 90 3.07 -4.60 -9.95
N GLU A 91 3.09 -5.01 -11.22
CA GLU A 91 2.24 -6.08 -11.76
C GLU A 91 2.40 -7.40 -10.99
N GLU A 92 3.62 -7.68 -10.51
CA GLU A 92 3.94 -8.89 -9.77
C GLU A 92 3.43 -8.86 -8.33
N ARG A 93 3.13 -7.66 -7.78
CA ARG A 93 2.68 -7.49 -6.39
C ARG A 93 1.27 -8.03 -6.20
N ARG A 94 1.08 -8.90 -5.21
CA ARG A 94 -0.26 -9.26 -4.71
C ARG A 94 -0.66 -8.38 -3.53
N ASN A 95 -1.83 -7.77 -3.62
CA ASN A 95 -2.48 -7.07 -2.53
C ASN A 95 -3.58 -7.95 -1.97
N LEU A 96 -3.56 -8.17 -0.66
CA LEU A 96 -4.52 -9.01 0.04
C LEU A 96 -5.49 -8.14 0.84
N GLY A 97 -6.78 -8.45 0.72
CA GLY A 97 -7.80 -8.02 1.68
C GLY A 97 -8.05 -9.11 2.70
N ILE A 98 -7.93 -8.77 3.98
CA ILE A 98 -8.16 -9.68 5.09
C ILE A 98 -9.46 -9.31 5.78
N GLN A 99 -10.31 -10.30 6.06
CA GLN A 99 -11.48 -10.15 6.92
C GLN A 99 -11.60 -11.36 7.84
N GLY A 100 -11.73 -11.13 9.15
CA GLY A 100 -11.83 -12.20 10.14
C GLY A 100 -10.62 -13.15 10.12
N GLY A 101 -9.42 -12.63 9.83
CA GLY A 101 -8.18 -13.40 9.73
C GLY A 101 -8.03 -14.25 8.47
N LYS A 102 -8.93 -14.09 7.48
CA LYS A 102 -8.91 -14.82 6.21
C LYS A 102 -8.79 -13.88 5.02
N VAL A 103 -8.18 -14.35 3.95
CA VAL A 103 -8.12 -13.62 2.68
C VAL A 103 -9.51 -13.63 2.02
N ILE A 104 -10.05 -12.45 1.69
CA ILE A 104 -11.34 -12.31 1.00
C ILE A 104 -11.22 -11.82 -0.43
N TRP A 105 -10.10 -11.17 -0.78
CA TRP A 105 -9.79 -10.77 -2.14
C TRP A 105 -8.28 -10.68 -2.36
N VAL A 106 -7.88 -10.85 -3.62
CA VAL A 106 -6.51 -10.65 -4.08
C VAL A 106 -6.54 -9.78 -5.33
N ARG A 107 -5.67 -8.78 -5.41
CA ARG A 107 -5.51 -7.91 -6.58
C ARG A 107 -4.04 -7.72 -6.91
N ARG A 108 -3.71 -7.64 -8.20
CA ARG A 108 -2.36 -7.26 -8.67
C ARG A 108 -2.22 -5.74 -8.75
N GLY A 109 -1.01 -5.23 -8.46
CA GLY A 109 -0.67 -3.82 -8.64
C GLY A 109 -0.02 -3.12 -7.47
#